data_AF-A0A943GLN5-F1
#
_entry.id   AF-A0A943GLN5-F1
#
_cell.length_a   1.000
_cell.length_b   1.000
_cell.length_c   1.000
_cell.angle_alpha   90.00
_cell.angle_beta   90.00
_cell.angle_gamma   90.00
#
_symmetry.space_group_name_H-M   'P 1'
#
loop_
_entity.id
_entity.type
_entity.pdbx_description
1 polymer ?
#
loop_
_entity_poly.entity_id
_entity_poly.type
_entity_poly.pdbx_seq_one_letter_code
_entity_poly.pdbx_strand_id
1 'polypeptide(L)'
;MYCVIQEVQKRKKSKCGYPKVLVSKYMEISINGCDESHYTHYYGEERFEREIKKAYRISIHKSYREDGKVNKKQYGICTVDYYDLATDAFNLYDWGCNKIEIASQEMNCPEEDIYELIEKKIRPIQEQIIEEFKQTEEYKTHEEHERVTTLYATRKIEFNAKYDLSGNEYDKCYDVFGTLQNPEYLKRIEANYEAKQRYEQESRRYYKENHSNYSYDSNSSYGGSLSSNHNEEEKTILKQFYRELSKKFHPDANPDTDTSQQMQLLNRLKQEWGL
;
A
#
# COMPACT_ATOMS: atom_id res chain seq x y z
N MET A 1 -42.83 2.64 -8.98
CA MET A 1 -42.00 2.01 -7.93
C MET A 1 -41.37 3.12 -7.11
N TYR A 2 -41.17 2.94 -5.81
CA TYR A 2 -40.51 3.95 -4.98
C TYR A 2 -39.75 3.32 -3.82
N CYS A 3 -38.62 3.94 -3.45
CA CYS A 3 -37.80 3.53 -2.31
C CYS A 3 -38.38 4.10 -1.02
N VAL A 4 -38.42 3.29 0.03
CA VAL A 4 -38.75 3.70 1.39
C VAL A 4 -37.61 3.30 2.30
N ILE A 5 -37.06 4.30 2.97
CA ILE A 5 -36.05 4.15 4.02
C ILE A 5 -36.77 4.53 5.32
N GLN A 6 -36.81 3.59 6.26
CA GLN A 6 -37.42 3.80 7.57
C GLN A 6 -36.32 3.82 8.63
N GLU A 7 -36.26 4.89 9.43
CA GLU A 7 -35.44 4.87 10.63
C GLU A 7 -36.06 3.91 11.65
N VAL A 8 -35.23 3.01 12.16
CA VAL A 8 -35.58 2.00 13.16
C VAL A 8 -34.54 2.00 14.27
N GLN A 9 -34.93 1.58 15.48
CA GLN A 9 -34.04 1.55 16.63
C GLN A 9 -33.51 0.14 16.88
N LYS A 10 -32.18 -0.01 16.94
CA LYS A 10 -31.50 -1.24 17.34
C LYS A 10 -31.68 -1.48 18.84
N ARG A 11 -31.88 -2.75 19.21
CA ARG A 11 -31.97 -3.18 20.62
C ARG A 11 -30.63 -3.11 21.34
N LYS A 12 -29.55 -3.43 20.63
CA LYS A 12 -28.17 -3.46 21.15
C LYS A 12 -27.36 -2.31 20.57
N LYS A 13 -26.47 -1.74 21.39
CA LYS A 13 -25.44 -0.79 20.95
C LYS A 13 -24.46 -1.48 20.00
N SER A 14 -23.84 -0.71 19.10
CA SER A 14 -22.70 -1.22 18.33
C SER A 14 -21.52 -1.42 19.28
N LYS A 15 -20.82 -2.55 19.15
CA LYS A 15 -19.69 -2.92 20.02
C LYS A 15 -18.33 -2.59 19.41
N CYS A 16 -18.31 -2.16 18.15
CA CYS A 16 -17.09 -2.06 17.35
C CYS A 16 -16.69 -0.60 17.14
N GLY A 17 -16.60 0.17 18.24
CA GLY A 17 -16.00 1.51 18.20
C GLY A 17 -14.53 1.48 17.80
N TYR A 18 -14.04 2.59 17.27
CA TYR A 18 -12.62 2.74 17.05
C TYR A 18 -11.84 2.67 18.38
N PRO A 19 -10.60 2.17 18.35
CA PRO A 19 -9.72 2.18 19.51
C PRO A 19 -9.47 3.61 20.00
N LYS A 20 -9.43 3.81 21.32
CA LYS A 20 -9.16 5.14 21.91
C LYS A 20 -7.69 5.53 21.87
N VAL A 21 -6.79 4.55 21.79
CA VAL A 21 -5.36 4.78 21.93
C VAL A 21 -4.59 3.92 20.91
N LEU A 22 -3.65 4.55 20.22
CA LEU A 22 -2.55 3.88 19.54
C LEU A 22 -1.40 3.69 20.53
N VAL A 23 -0.91 2.47 20.68
CA VAL A 23 0.12 2.11 21.67
C VAL A 23 1.39 1.73 20.95
N SER A 24 2.53 2.32 21.34
CA SER A 24 3.84 1.81 20.99
C SER A 24 4.36 0.87 22.07
N LYS A 25 4.99 -0.23 21.65
CA LYS A 25 5.57 -1.22 22.55
C LYS A 25 6.90 -1.72 22.01
N TYR A 26 7.91 -1.80 22.86
CA TYR A 26 9.14 -2.50 22.54
C TYR A 26 8.90 -4.02 22.58
N MET A 27 9.24 -4.69 21.49
CA MET A 27 9.10 -6.13 21.35
C MET A 27 10.48 -6.76 21.34
N GLU A 28 10.78 -7.50 22.40
CA GLU A 28 12.01 -8.27 22.52
C GLU A 28 11.90 -9.57 21.71
N ILE A 29 12.79 -9.73 20.72
CA ILE A 29 12.82 -10.91 19.84
C ILE A 29 14.27 -11.29 19.61
N SER A 30 14.57 -12.58 19.76
CA SER A 30 15.80 -13.17 19.24
C SER A 30 15.49 -14.20 18.16
N ILE A 31 16.19 -14.10 17.03
CA ILE A 31 16.10 -15.05 15.92
C ILE A 31 17.51 -15.62 15.69
N ASN A 32 17.66 -16.93 15.81
CA ASN A 32 18.95 -17.64 15.65
C ASN A 32 20.09 -17.07 16.52
N GLY A 33 19.77 -16.54 17.71
CA GLY A 33 20.75 -15.92 18.61
C GLY A 33 21.11 -14.47 18.25
N CYS A 34 20.56 -13.92 17.17
CA CYS A 34 20.64 -12.50 16.84
C CYS A 34 19.51 -11.74 17.53
N ASP A 35 19.80 -10.53 18.00
CA ASP A 35 18.80 -9.61 18.52
C ASP A 35 18.05 -8.93 17.36
N GLU A 36 16.75 -9.19 17.26
CA GLU A 36 15.83 -8.59 16.29
C GLU A 36 14.75 -7.78 17.00
N SER A 37 15.02 -7.34 18.22
CA SER A 37 14.10 -6.53 19.01
C SER A 37 13.86 -5.18 18.37
N HIS A 38 12.61 -4.74 18.33
CA HIS A 38 12.20 -3.49 17.68
C HIS A 38 10.92 -2.94 18.30
N TYR A 39 10.64 -1.67 18.04
CA TYR A 39 9.38 -1.04 18.41
C TYR A 39 8.28 -1.50 17.45
N THR A 40 7.17 -1.96 18.01
CA THR A 40 5.94 -2.24 17.28
C THR A 40 4.83 -1.34 17.78
N HIS A 41 3.68 -1.40 17.13
CA HIS A 41 2.48 -0.70 17.58
C HIS A 41 1.25 -1.59 17.44
N TYR A 42 0.26 -1.28 18.27
CA TYR A 42 -1.06 -1.88 18.19
C TYR A 42 -2.09 -0.90 18.72
N TYR A 43 -3.35 -1.17 18.39
CA TYR A 43 -4.47 -0.43 18.92
C TYR A 43 -4.88 -0.97 20.29
N GLY A 44 -5.07 -0.07 21.26
CA GLY A 44 -5.51 -0.42 22.61
C GLY A 44 -6.87 -1.14 22.62
N GLU A 45 -7.11 -1.89 23.71
CA GLU A 45 -8.35 -2.66 23.88
C GLU A 45 -9.58 -1.76 24.14
N GLU A 46 -9.37 -0.61 24.78
CA GLU A 46 -10.43 0.34 25.06
C GLU A 46 -10.93 1.00 23.77
N ARG A 47 -12.24 0.96 23.55
CA ARG A 47 -12.92 1.47 22.35
C ARG A 47 -13.94 2.53 22.72
N PHE A 48 -14.26 3.41 21.77
CA PHE A 48 -15.35 4.36 21.94
C PHE A 48 -16.70 3.64 22.06
N GLU A 49 -17.53 4.10 23.01
CA GLU A 49 -18.89 3.60 23.15
C GLU A 49 -19.79 4.24 22.09
N ARG A 50 -20.48 3.39 21.35
CA ARG A 50 -21.36 3.79 20.24
C ARG A 50 -22.83 3.83 20.71
N GLU A 51 -23.22 4.98 21.23
CA GLU A 51 -24.54 5.21 21.85
C GLU A 51 -25.70 5.27 20.83
N ILE A 52 -25.43 5.68 19.59
CA ILE A 52 -26.48 5.88 18.59
C ILE A 52 -27.00 4.51 18.14
N LYS A 53 -28.29 4.26 18.40
CA LYS A 53 -28.96 3.00 18.06
C LYS A 53 -29.79 3.09 16.78
N LYS A 54 -29.59 4.14 15.97
CA LYS A 54 -30.32 4.31 14.72
C LYS A 54 -29.88 3.28 13.69
N ALA A 55 -30.83 2.81 12.90
CA ALA A 55 -30.60 2.02 11.72
C ALA A 55 -31.68 2.35 10.68
N TYR A 56 -31.40 2.01 9.43
CA TYR A 56 -32.18 2.43 8.27
C TYR A 56 -32.59 1.19 7.50
N ARG A 57 -33.88 0.85 7.58
CA ARG A 57 -34.46 -0.27 6.84
C ARG A 57 -34.82 0.22 5.44
N ILE A 58 -34.13 -0.34 4.43
CA ILE A 58 -34.32 0.00 3.03
C ILE A 58 -35.30 -1.00 2.40
N SER A 59 -36.29 -0.48 1.68
CA SER A 59 -37.32 -1.30 1.03
C SER A 59 -37.82 -0.65 -0.26
N ILE A 60 -38.23 -1.48 -1.21
CA ILE A 60 -38.81 -1.04 -2.49
C ILE A 60 -40.28 -1.40 -2.51
N HIS A 61 -41.10 -0.41 -2.85
CA HIS A 61 -42.55 -0.53 -2.87
C HIS A 61 -43.11 -0.32 -4.29
N LYS A 62 -44.12 -1.12 -4.64
CA LYS A 62 -44.93 -0.97 -5.85
C LYS A 62 -46.40 -0.97 -5.46
N SER A 63 -47.06 0.17 -5.65
CA SER A 63 -48.50 0.29 -5.52
C SER A 63 -49.16 -0.02 -6.85
N TYR A 64 -50.27 -0.77 -6.82
CA TYR A 64 -51.06 -1.13 -8.00
C TYR A 64 -52.54 -1.21 -7.63
N ARG A 65 -53.42 -1.26 -8.62
CA ARG A 65 -54.86 -1.43 -8.42
C ARG A 65 -55.33 -2.75 -8.99
N GLU A 66 -56.19 -3.41 -8.24
CA GLU A 66 -56.86 -4.66 -8.63
C GLU A 66 -58.30 -4.55 -8.14
N ASP A 67 -59.27 -4.69 -9.04
CA ASP A 67 -60.70 -4.51 -8.76
C ASP A 67 -61.05 -3.20 -8.03
N GLY A 68 -60.38 -2.10 -8.41
CA GLY A 68 -60.59 -0.78 -7.81
C GLY A 68 -59.99 -0.58 -6.42
N LYS A 69 -59.42 -1.63 -5.80
CA LYS A 69 -58.71 -1.56 -4.51
C LYS A 69 -57.22 -1.30 -4.74
N VAL A 70 -56.64 -0.42 -3.92
CA VAL A 70 -55.19 -0.14 -3.95
C VAL A 70 -54.47 -1.22 -3.15
N ASN A 71 -53.61 -1.98 -3.82
CA ASN A 71 -52.73 -2.98 -3.23
C ASN A 71 -51.27 -2.49 -3.27
N LYS A 72 -50.44 -3.08 -2.41
CA LYS A 72 -49.02 -2.73 -2.29
C LYS A 72 -48.16 -3.98 -2.16
N LYS A 73 -47.21 -4.16 -3.08
CA LYS A 73 -46.09 -5.09 -2.92
C LYS A 73 -44.91 -4.37 -2.27
N GLN A 74 -44.22 -5.03 -1.35
CA GLN A 74 -43.07 -4.50 -0.64
C GLN A 74 -41.95 -5.54 -0.56
N TYR A 75 -40.73 -5.10 -0.85
CA TYR A 75 -39.53 -5.94 -0.81
C TYR A 75 -38.51 -5.25 0.08
N GLY A 76 -38.16 -5.90 1.20
CA GLY A 76 -37.09 -5.41 2.07
C GLY A 76 -35.74 -5.77 1.46
N ILE A 77 -34.89 -4.77 1.28
CA ILE A 77 -33.56 -4.95 0.66
C ILE A 77 -32.55 -5.28 1.75
N CYS A 78 -32.27 -4.32 2.63
CA CYS A 78 -31.35 -4.51 3.75
C CYS A 78 -31.72 -3.58 4.91
N THR A 79 -30.99 -3.70 6.01
CA THR A 79 -31.03 -2.75 7.11
C THR A 79 -29.60 -2.44 7.48
N VAL A 80 -29.23 -1.16 7.39
CA VAL A 80 -27.88 -0.67 7.66
C VAL A 80 -27.92 0.18 8.92
N ASP A 81 -26.93 0.06 9.81
CA ASP A 81 -26.90 0.89 11.02
C ASP A 81 -26.20 2.24 10.81
N TYR A 82 -26.40 3.16 11.77
CA TYR A 82 -25.81 4.50 11.72
C TYR A 82 -24.30 4.47 11.51
N TYR A 83 -23.58 3.59 12.21
CA TYR A 83 -22.13 3.58 12.15
C TYR A 83 -21.62 2.89 10.90
N ASP A 84 -22.31 1.87 10.40
CA ASP A 84 -21.99 1.26 9.10
C ASP A 84 -22.08 2.30 7.96
N LEU A 85 -23.05 3.22 8.02
CA LEU A 85 -23.15 4.36 7.11
C LEU A 85 -22.07 5.42 7.35
N ALA A 86 -21.65 5.61 8.60
CA ALA A 86 -20.68 6.64 8.98
C ALA A 86 -19.22 6.29 8.64
N THR A 87 -18.87 5.00 8.65
CA THR A 87 -17.48 4.52 8.52
C THR A 87 -17.18 3.87 7.17
N ASP A 88 -17.97 4.17 6.14
CA ASP A 88 -17.85 3.62 4.78
C ASP A 88 -17.88 2.07 4.72
N ALA A 89 -18.41 1.42 5.75
CA ALA A 89 -18.49 -0.04 5.83
C ALA A 89 -19.69 -0.61 5.05
N PHE A 90 -20.63 0.27 4.68
CA PHE A 90 -21.82 -0.09 3.93
C PHE A 90 -21.61 0.10 2.43
N ASN A 91 -21.79 -0.99 1.68
CA ASN A 91 -21.90 -0.99 0.23
C ASN A 91 -23.22 -1.67 -0.19
N LEU A 92 -24.05 -0.98 -0.96
CA LEU A 92 -25.34 -1.52 -1.41
C LEU A 92 -25.17 -2.77 -2.29
N TYR A 93 -24.11 -2.85 -3.08
CA TYR A 93 -23.84 -4.02 -3.92
C TYR A 93 -23.56 -5.26 -3.08
N ASP A 94 -22.74 -5.14 -2.05
CA ASP A 94 -22.39 -6.29 -1.19
C ASP A 94 -23.55 -6.72 -0.28
N TRP A 95 -24.37 -5.76 0.17
CA TRP A 95 -25.42 -6.01 1.16
C TRP A 95 -26.80 -6.28 0.57
N GLY A 96 -27.05 -5.78 -0.65
CA GLY A 96 -28.39 -5.72 -1.25
C GLY A 96 -28.58 -6.58 -2.49
N CYS A 97 -27.50 -7.03 -3.16
CA CYS A 97 -27.55 -7.63 -4.52
C CYS A 97 -28.66 -8.68 -4.69
N ASN A 98 -28.62 -9.76 -3.91
CA ASN A 98 -29.59 -10.85 -4.02
C ASN A 98 -31.06 -10.39 -3.82
N LYS A 99 -31.28 -9.39 -2.96
CA LYS A 99 -32.64 -8.88 -2.69
C LYS A 99 -33.10 -7.91 -3.77
N ILE A 100 -32.17 -7.17 -4.37
CA ILE A 100 -32.44 -6.29 -5.51
C ILE A 100 -32.77 -7.12 -6.75
N GLU A 101 -32.02 -8.19 -7.02
CA GLU A 101 -32.32 -9.13 -8.11
C GLU A 101 -33.74 -9.71 -7.97
N ILE A 102 -34.10 -10.22 -6.79
CA ILE A 102 -35.45 -10.75 -6.54
C ILE A 102 -36.51 -9.66 -6.74
N ALA A 103 -36.30 -8.44 -6.21
CA ALA A 103 -37.24 -7.35 -6.37
C ALA A 103 -37.39 -6.91 -7.84
N SER A 104 -36.29 -6.90 -8.59
CA SER A 104 -36.22 -6.61 -10.02
C SER A 104 -37.08 -7.58 -10.84
N GLN A 105 -36.87 -8.88 -10.65
CA GLN A 105 -37.63 -9.95 -11.33
C GLN A 105 -39.13 -9.85 -11.02
N GLU A 106 -39.48 -9.71 -9.74
CA GLU A 106 -40.87 -9.63 -9.28
C GLU A 106 -41.60 -8.34 -9.72
N MET A 107 -40.86 -7.24 -9.88
CA MET A 107 -41.42 -5.98 -10.33
C MET A 107 -41.38 -5.79 -11.84
N ASN A 108 -40.66 -6.68 -12.56
CA ASN A 108 -40.37 -6.61 -13.99
C ASN A 108 -39.76 -5.26 -14.38
N CYS A 109 -38.68 -4.88 -13.70
CA CYS A 109 -37.88 -3.68 -13.99
C CYS A 109 -36.38 -4.03 -14.01
N PRO A 110 -35.51 -3.19 -14.58
CA PRO A 110 -34.06 -3.34 -14.46
C PRO A 110 -33.58 -3.27 -12.99
N GLU A 111 -32.49 -3.98 -12.67
CA GLU A 111 -31.83 -3.86 -11.36
C GLU A 111 -31.21 -2.47 -11.16
N GLU A 112 -30.60 -1.92 -12.21
CA GLU A 112 -30.00 -0.58 -12.24
C GLU A 112 -30.98 0.48 -11.70
N ASP A 113 -32.24 0.46 -12.17
CA ASP A 113 -33.29 1.37 -11.73
C ASP A 113 -33.55 1.27 -10.22
N ILE A 114 -33.41 0.08 -9.63
CA ILE A 114 -33.57 -0.13 -8.19
C ILE A 114 -32.34 0.42 -7.45
N TYR A 115 -31.12 0.13 -7.92
CA TYR A 115 -29.89 0.69 -7.34
C TYR A 115 -29.94 2.21 -7.33
N GLU A 116 -30.18 2.86 -8.47
CA GLU A 116 -30.27 4.31 -8.59
C GLU A 116 -31.32 4.92 -7.64
N LEU A 117 -32.48 4.28 -7.54
CA LEU A 117 -33.57 4.73 -6.68
C LEU A 117 -33.23 4.65 -5.18
N ILE A 118 -32.48 3.61 -4.78
CA ILE A 118 -31.99 3.47 -3.40
C ILE A 118 -30.88 4.50 -3.15
N GLU A 119 -29.87 4.55 -4.02
CA GLU A 119 -28.73 5.45 -3.89
C GLU A 119 -29.16 6.91 -3.77
N LYS A 120 -30.05 7.36 -4.65
CA LYS A 120 -30.59 8.72 -4.64
C LYS A 120 -31.24 9.09 -3.29
N LYS A 121 -31.79 8.10 -2.57
CA LYS A 121 -32.49 8.32 -1.30
C LYS A 121 -31.60 8.12 -0.08
N ILE A 122 -30.66 7.18 -0.12
CA ILE A 122 -29.75 6.89 1.00
C ILE A 122 -28.60 7.90 1.06
N ARG A 123 -28.10 8.40 -0.08
CA ARG A 123 -26.95 9.32 -0.15
C ARG A 123 -27.09 10.56 0.74
N PRO A 124 -28.18 11.36 0.68
CA PRO A 124 -28.31 12.53 1.57
C PRO A 124 -28.38 12.15 3.06
N ILE A 125 -28.91 10.97 3.40
CA ILE A 125 -28.93 10.46 4.78
C ILE A 125 -27.51 10.10 5.22
N GLN A 126 -26.77 9.40 4.36
CA GLN A 126 -25.39 9.00 4.62
C GLN A 126 -24.47 10.22 4.77
N GLU A 127 -24.57 11.22 3.88
CA GLU A 127 -23.80 12.47 3.96
C GLU A 127 -24.02 13.19 5.30
N GLN A 128 -25.28 13.30 5.74
CA GLN A 128 -25.60 13.89 7.03
C GLN A 128 -24.98 13.09 8.19
N ILE A 129 -25.09 11.76 8.16
CA ILE A 129 -24.53 10.89 9.20
C ILE A 129 -23.01 10.99 9.26
N ILE A 130 -22.35 11.03 8.10
CA ILE A 130 -20.89 11.21 8.01
C ILE A 130 -20.49 12.55 8.61
N GLU A 131 -21.18 13.64 8.28
CA GLU A 131 -20.86 14.96 8.84
C GLU A 131 -21.09 15.02 10.36
N GLU A 132 -22.17 14.42 10.87
CA GLU A 132 -22.39 14.28 12.30
C GLU A 132 -21.27 13.46 12.98
N PHE A 133 -20.86 12.34 12.36
CA PHE A 133 -19.82 11.47 12.89
C PHE A 133 -18.44 12.15 12.89
N LYS A 134 -18.14 12.96 11.88
CA LYS A 134 -16.90 13.75 11.81
C LYS A 134 -16.68 14.70 12.98
N GLN A 135 -17.77 15.15 13.61
CA GLN A 135 -17.69 16.02 14.79
C GLN A 135 -17.37 15.26 16.08
N THR A 136 -17.47 13.93 16.07
CA THR A 136 -17.25 13.08 17.25
C THR A 136 -15.77 12.95 17.60
N GLU A 137 -15.51 12.68 18.89
CA GLU A 137 -14.17 12.38 19.37
C GLU A 137 -13.64 11.04 18.81
N GLU A 138 -14.55 10.09 18.59
CA GLU A 138 -14.22 8.80 17.98
C GLU A 138 -13.59 8.98 16.59
N TYR A 139 -14.22 9.80 15.74
CA TYR A 139 -13.70 10.08 14.39
C TYR A 139 -12.36 10.82 14.45
N LYS A 140 -12.25 11.89 15.24
CA LYS A 140 -11.01 12.67 15.37
C LYS A 140 -9.83 11.82 15.85
N THR A 141 -10.09 10.92 16.79
CA THR A 141 -9.08 9.98 17.30
C THR A 141 -8.66 8.99 16.22
N HIS A 142 -9.62 8.44 15.45
CA HIS A 142 -9.31 7.54 14.34
C HIS A 142 -8.49 8.22 13.24
N GLU A 143 -8.87 9.43 12.82
CA GLU A 143 -8.12 10.21 11.82
C GLU A 143 -6.69 10.50 12.29
N GLU A 144 -6.51 10.84 13.57
CA GLU A 144 -5.18 11.07 14.12
C GLU A 144 -4.33 9.80 14.14
N HIS A 145 -4.94 8.65 14.46
CA HIS A 145 -4.26 7.37 14.36
C HIS A 145 -3.82 7.06 12.93
N GLU A 146 -4.71 7.21 11.94
CA GLU A 146 -4.40 6.99 10.52
C GLU A 146 -3.31 7.95 10.03
N ARG A 147 -3.34 9.21 10.49
CA ARG A 147 -2.30 10.20 10.20
C ARG A 147 -0.95 9.75 10.74
N VAL A 148 -0.90 9.28 11.99
CA VAL A 148 0.32 8.80 12.64
C VAL A 148 0.88 7.55 11.94
N THR A 149 0.04 6.55 11.64
CA THR A 149 0.48 5.29 11.01
C THR A 149 0.93 5.52 9.56
N THR A 150 0.27 6.41 8.82
CA THR A 150 0.69 6.82 7.48
C THR A 150 2.04 7.53 7.52
N LEU A 151 2.22 8.49 8.42
CA LEU A 151 3.48 9.20 8.58
C LEU A 151 4.62 8.27 9.01
N TYR A 152 4.34 7.32 9.89
CA TYR A 152 5.25 6.25 10.27
C TYR A 152 5.70 5.41 9.07
N ALA A 153 4.75 4.96 8.24
CA ALA A 153 5.07 4.19 7.03
C ALA A 153 5.96 4.98 6.06
N THR A 154 5.65 6.26 5.84
CA THR A 154 6.47 7.17 5.00
C THR A 154 7.88 7.34 5.56
N ARG A 155 8.01 7.65 6.86
CA ARG A 155 9.32 7.83 7.52
C ARG A 155 10.17 6.57 7.44
N LYS A 156 9.56 5.40 7.60
CA LYS A 156 10.25 4.11 7.47
C LYS A 156 10.83 3.91 6.07
N ILE A 157 10.06 4.23 5.03
CA ILE A 157 10.53 4.17 3.64
C ILE A 157 11.68 5.16 3.42
N GLU A 158 11.52 6.42 3.83
CA GLU A 158 12.53 7.47 3.67
C GLU A 158 13.83 7.14 4.43
N PHE A 159 13.72 6.64 5.65
CA PHE A 159 14.86 6.24 6.47
C PHE A 159 15.64 5.09 5.83
N ASN A 160 14.93 4.06 5.39
CA ASN A 160 15.55 2.91 4.73
C ASN A 160 16.23 3.34 3.42
N ALA A 161 15.59 4.19 2.62
CA ALA A 161 16.19 4.74 1.40
C ALA A 161 17.44 5.58 1.68
N LYS A 162 17.40 6.43 2.73
CA LYS A 162 18.52 7.30 3.11
C LYS A 162 19.78 6.51 3.45
N TYR A 163 19.64 5.44 4.21
CA TYR A 163 20.78 4.66 4.72
C TYR A 163 21.05 3.37 3.92
N ASP A 164 20.37 3.17 2.78
CA ASP A 164 20.46 1.97 1.95
C ASP A 164 20.18 0.67 2.75
N LEU A 165 19.12 0.71 3.56
CA LEU A 165 18.66 -0.36 4.44
C LEU A 165 17.38 -0.99 3.89
N SER A 166 17.00 -2.13 4.48
CA SER A 166 15.71 -2.78 4.21
C SER A 166 15.06 -3.27 5.50
N GLY A 167 13.79 -3.62 5.43
CA GLY A 167 13.07 -4.19 6.57
C GLY A 167 12.77 -3.19 7.70
N ASN A 168 12.97 -3.62 8.94
CA ASN A 168 12.51 -2.95 10.16
C ASN A 168 13.59 -2.15 10.87
N GLU A 169 14.64 -1.70 10.16
CA GLU A 169 15.75 -0.96 10.76
C GLU A 169 15.31 0.38 11.36
N TYR A 170 14.35 1.07 10.75
CA TYR A 170 13.70 2.24 11.36
C TYR A 170 13.11 1.92 12.73
N ASP A 171 12.42 0.78 12.85
CA ASP A 171 11.68 0.36 14.05
C ASP A 171 12.63 -0.04 15.19
N LYS A 172 13.91 -0.31 14.90
CA LYS A 172 14.95 -0.52 15.92
C LYS A 172 15.39 0.79 16.57
N CYS A 173 15.17 1.93 15.90
CA CYS A 173 15.54 3.27 16.35
C CYS A 173 14.36 4.05 16.92
N TYR A 174 13.25 4.06 16.19
CA TYR A 174 12.11 4.94 16.40
C TYR A 174 10.83 4.16 16.67
N ASP A 175 9.92 4.77 17.43
CA ASP A 175 8.56 4.26 17.57
C ASP A 175 7.60 4.74 16.47
N VAL A 176 6.34 4.30 16.54
CA VAL A 176 5.26 4.68 15.61
C VAL A 176 4.98 6.18 15.60
N PHE A 177 5.28 6.91 16.66
CA PHE A 177 5.12 8.37 16.73
C PHE A 177 6.32 9.11 16.11
N GLY A 178 7.42 8.39 15.84
CA GLY A 178 8.68 8.94 15.36
C GLY A 178 9.58 9.46 16.46
N THR A 179 9.35 9.04 17.71
CA THR A 179 10.24 9.36 18.83
C THR A 179 11.48 8.49 18.73
N LEU A 180 12.68 9.09 18.84
CA LEU A 180 13.93 8.34 18.90
C LEU A 180 14.04 7.63 20.25
N GLN A 181 14.00 6.32 20.23
CA GLN A 181 14.04 5.49 21.43
C GLN A 181 15.40 4.80 21.60
N ASN A 182 16.10 4.49 20.50
CA ASN A 182 17.43 3.88 20.52
C ASN A 182 18.48 4.74 19.79
N PRO A 183 19.02 5.78 20.46
CA PRO A 183 20.02 6.66 19.84
C PRO A 183 21.35 5.95 19.54
N GLU A 184 21.70 4.88 20.27
CA GLU A 184 22.95 4.14 20.05
C GLU A 184 22.90 3.33 18.75
N TYR A 185 21.76 2.66 18.50
CA TYR A 185 21.56 1.92 17.25
C TYR A 185 21.56 2.85 16.02
N LEU A 186 20.92 4.02 16.15
CA LEU A 186 20.95 5.03 15.10
C LEU A 186 22.38 5.48 14.77
N LYS A 187 23.18 5.80 15.79
CA LYS A 187 24.60 6.16 15.59
C LYS A 187 25.38 5.07 14.88
N ARG A 188 25.07 3.80 15.15
CA ARG A 188 25.70 2.66 14.46
C ARG A 188 25.32 2.60 12.99
N ILE A 189 24.04 2.80 12.65
CA ILE A 189 23.59 2.90 11.27
C ILE A 189 24.33 4.03 10.55
N GLU A 190 24.38 5.21 11.16
CA GLU A 190 25.01 6.40 10.57
C GLU A 190 26.51 6.17 10.32
N ALA A 191 27.23 5.62 11.31
CA ALA A 191 28.64 5.29 11.17
C ALA A 191 28.90 4.24 10.07
N ASN A 192 28.07 3.20 9.99
CA ASN A 192 28.19 2.16 8.96
C ASN A 192 27.94 2.73 7.56
N TYR A 193 26.94 3.60 7.42
CA TYR A 193 26.64 4.27 6.16
C TYR A 193 27.78 5.20 5.73
N GLU A 194 28.32 6.01 6.65
CA GLU A 194 29.48 6.86 6.36
C GLU A 194 30.71 6.06 5.94
N ALA A 195 30.99 4.95 6.64
CA ALA A 195 32.11 4.07 6.30
C ALA A 195 31.94 3.47 4.90
N LYS A 196 30.73 3.01 4.56
CA LYS A 196 30.39 2.51 3.21
C LYS A 196 30.60 3.57 2.14
N GLN A 197 30.11 4.79 2.37
CA GLN A 197 30.26 5.91 1.43
C GLN A 197 31.74 6.28 1.23
N ARG A 198 32.55 6.32 2.30
CA ARG A 198 34.00 6.58 2.20
C ARG A 198 34.71 5.50 1.38
N TYR A 199 34.42 4.23 1.65
CA TYR A 199 34.98 3.10 0.91
C TYR A 199 34.61 3.15 -0.59
N GLU A 200 33.34 3.42 -0.91
CA GLU A 200 32.91 3.55 -2.31
C GLU A 200 33.59 4.71 -3.03
N GLN A 201 33.77 5.85 -2.37
CA GLN A 201 34.48 6.99 -2.93
C GLN A 201 35.96 6.69 -3.17
N GLU A 202 36.63 6.06 -2.21
CA GLU A 202 38.04 5.69 -2.32
C GLU A 202 38.25 4.63 -3.41
N SER A 203 37.39 3.62 -3.47
CA SER A 203 37.38 2.63 -4.55
C SER A 203 37.18 3.28 -5.92
N ARG A 204 36.22 4.21 -6.06
CA ARG A 204 36.01 4.95 -7.32
C ARG A 204 37.23 5.79 -7.71
N ARG A 205 37.93 6.40 -6.75
CA ARG A 205 39.19 7.13 -7.00
C ARG A 205 40.29 6.20 -7.48
N TYR A 206 40.49 5.08 -6.78
CA TYR A 206 41.47 4.06 -7.15
C TYR A 206 41.21 3.49 -8.55
N TYR A 207 39.97 3.14 -8.88
CA TYR A 207 39.61 2.68 -10.23
C TYR A 207 39.84 3.76 -11.28
N LYS A 208 39.51 5.03 -11.01
CA LYS A 208 39.74 6.14 -11.94
C LYS A 208 41.23 6.39 -12.19
N GLU A 209 42.05 6.33 -11.14
CA GLU A 209 43.51 6.52 -11.23
C GLU A 209 44.19 5.35 -11.97
N ASN A 210 43.78 4.11 -11.72
CA ASN A 210 44.28 2.96 -12.48
C ASN A 210 43.82 2.97 -13.95
N HIS A 211 42.60 3.40 -14.25
CA HIS A 211 42.13 3.53 -15.64
C HIS A 211 42.82 4.68 -16.39
N SER A 212 43.29 5.73 -15.70
CA SER A 212 44.11 6.77 -16.32
C SER A 212 45.56 6.34 -16.56
N ASN A 213 46.10 5.41 -15.76
CA ASN A 213 47.46 4.90 -15.93
C ASN A 213 47.59 3.85 -17.06
N TYR A 214 46.48 3.24 -17.49
CA TYR A 214 46.42 2.37 -18.67
C TYR A 214 46.11 3.10 -19.99
N SER A 215 46.22 4.43 -20.02
CA SER A 215 46.25 5.21 -21.26
C SER A 215 47.69 5.39 -21.75
N TYR A 216 48.42 4.30 -21.98
CA TYR A 216 49.66 4.31 -22.74
C TYR A 216 49.53 3.36 -23.93
N ASP A 217 49.56 3.94 -25.13
CA ASP A 217 49.75 3.33 -26.45
C ASP A 217 49.04 1.99 -26.74
N SER A 218 47.97 2.05 -27.53
CA SER A 218 47.75 1.00 -28.53
C SER A 218 47.17 1.58 -29.81
N ASN A 219 48.08 2.08 -30.65
CA ASN A 219 47.91 2.05 -32.09
C ASN A 219 47.88 0.57 -32.52
N SER A 220 46.69 0.03 -32.82
CA SER A 220 46.60 -1.25 -33.52
C SER A 220 45.43 -1.25 -34.49
N SER A 221 45.81 -1.09 -35.76
CA SER A 221 45.01 -1.28 -36.95
C SER A 221 44.86 -2.78 -37.22
N TYR A 222 43.66 -3.33 -37.04
CA TYR A 222 43.08 -4.46 -37.79
C TYR A 222 41.62 -4.57 -37.30
N GLY A 223 40.59 -4.20 -38.06
CA GLY A 223 40.21 -4.85 -39.31
C GLY A 223 39.00 -5.76 -39.04
N GLY A 224 37.78 -5.22 -39.13
CA GLY A 224 36.54 -5.98 -38.98
C GLY A 224 35.32 -5.10 -38.72
N SER A 225 34.88 -4.36 -39.75
CA SER A 225 33.63 -3.59 -39.70
C SER A 225 32.44 -4.56 -39.72
N LEU A 226 31.83 -4.78 -38.56
CA LEU A 226 30.44 -5.20 -38.46
C LEU A 226 29.64 -3.96 -38.04
N SER A 227 28.91 -3.40 -39.01
CA SER A 227 28.02 -2.26 -38.83
C SER A 227 26.89 -2.64 -37.88
N SER A 228 27.02 -2.35 -36.59
CA SER A 228 25.88 -2.39 -35.67
C SER A 228 24.98 -1.20 -35.98
N ASN A 229 23.69 -1.45 -36.26
CA ASN A 229 22.69 -0.41 -36.58
C ASN A 229 22.22 0.39 -35.35
N HIS A 230 22.89 0.28 -34.21
CA HIS A 230 22.50 0.96 -32.98
C HIS A 230 22.92 2.42 -33.01
N ASN A 231 21.98 3.32 -32.70
CA ASN A 231 22.28 4.74 -32.54
C ASN A 231 23.09 4.99 -31.25
N GLU A 232 23.68 6.17 -31.09
CA GLU A 232 24.58 6.47 -29.96
C GLU A 232 23.88 6.45 -28.59
N GLU A 233 22.57 6.73 -28.54
CA GLU A 233 21.76 6.63 -27.32
C GLU A 233 21.54 5.16 -26.92
N GLU A 234 21.23 4.30 -27.89
CA GLU A 234 21.12 2.85 -27.70
C GLU A 234 22.44 2.23 -27.27
N LYS A 235 23.57 2.62 -27.88
CA LYS A 235 24.90 2.15 -27.44
C LYS A 235 25.21 2.54 -26.01
N THR A 236 24.73 3.70 -25.55
CA THR A 236 24.90 4.13 -24.17
C THR A 236 24.12 3.23 -23.21
N ILE A 237 22.89 2.87 -23.57
CA ILE A 237 22.05 1.94 -22.81
C ILE A 237 22.64 0.53 -22.83
N LEU A 238 23.10 0.03 -23.99
CA LEU A 238 23.73 -1.29 -24.12
C LEU A 238 25.04 -1.38 -23.32
N LYS A 239 25.83 -0.29 -23.24
CA LYS A 239 27.01 -0.22 -22.35
C LYS A 239 26.63 -0.30 -20.88
N GLN A 240 25.52 0.30 -20.46
CA GLN A 240 25.01 0.18 -19.10
C GLN A 240 24.55 -1.26 -18.81
N PHE A 241 23.80 -1.88 -19.72
CA PHE A 241 23.38 -3.28 -19.59
C PHE A 241 24.58 -4.23 -19.52
N TYR A 242 25.58 -4.03 -20.38
CA TYR A 242 26.80 -4.82 -20.34
C TYR A 242 27.52 -4.71 -18.98
N ARG A 243 27.62 -3.49 -18.42
CA ARG A 243 28.28 -3.26 -17.12
C ARG A 243 27.55 -3.93 -15.96
N GLU A 244 26.22 -3.78 -15.89
CA GLU A 244 25.41 -4.39 -14.84
C GLU A 244 25.42 -5.92 -14.92
N LEU A 245 25.29 -6.48 -16.13
CA LEU A 245 25.34 -7.92 -16.34
C LEU A 245 26.75 -8.48 -16.08
N SER A 246 27.81 -7.78 -16.50
CA SER A 246 29.19 -8.20 -16.23
C SER A 246 29.48 -8.22 -14.74
N LYS A 247 29.00 -7.23 -13.99
CA LYS A 247 29.15 -7.20 -12.52
C LYS A 247 28.40 -8.36 -11.86
N LYS A 248 27.19 -8.67 -12.34
CA LYS A 248 26.34 -9.73 -11.79
C LYS A 248 26.87 -11.13 -12.08
N PHE A 249 27.43 -11.38 -13.26
CA PHE A 249 27.91 -12.69 -13.68
C PHE A 249 29.43 -12.85 -13.58
N HIS A 250 30.16 -11.86 -13.02
CA HIS A 250 31.59 -11.97 -12.81
C HIS A 250 31.92 -13.17 -11.91
N PRO A 251 32.96 -13.97 -12.22
CA PRO A 251 33.38 -15.09 -11.38
C PRO A 251 33.67 -14.68 -9.94
N ASP A 252 34.33 -13.52 -9.74
CA ASP A 252 34.63 -12.99 -8.39
C ASP A 252 33.38 -12.66 -7.56
N ALA A 253 32.23 -12.42 -8.19
CA ALA A 253 30.97 -12.15 -7.51
C ALA A 253 30.13 -13.43 -7.29
N ASN A 254 30.50 -14.55 -7.91
CA ASN A 254 29.80 -15.84 -7.83
C ASN A 254 30.80 -16.99 -7.57
N PRO A 255 31.47 -17.02 -6.41
CA PRO A 255 32.54 -17.98 -6.12
C PRO A 255 32.07 -19.44 -6.08
N ASP A 256 30.79 -19.67 -5.79
CA ASP A 256 30.19 -21.01 -5.64
C ASP A 256 29.34 -21.44 -6.86
N THR A 257 29.33 -20.66 -7.95
CA THR A 257 28.51 -20.94 -9.14
C THR A 257 29.29 -20.64 -10.41
N ASP A 258 29.43 -21.62 -11.30
CA ASP A 258 30.14 -21.42 -12.57
C ASP A 258 29.31 -20.56 -13.54
N THR A 259 29.69 -19.28 -13.65
CA THR A 259 29.06 -18.30 -14.54
C THR A 259 29.85 -18.08 -15.84
N SER A 260 30.83 -18.94 -16.14
CA SER A 260 31.76 -18.76 -17.26
C SER A 260 31.05 -18.75 -18.62
N GLN A 261 30.01 -19.56 -18.80
CA GLN A 261 29.25 -19.61 -20.06
C GLN A 261 28.44 -18.32 -20.31
N GLN A 262 27.87 -17.75 -19.25
CA GLN A 262 27.11 -16.51 -19.30
C GLN A 262 28.03 -15.33 -19.62
N MET A 263 29.25 -15.32 -19.05
CA MET A 263 30.27 -14.32 -19.38
C MET A 263 30.78 -14.44 -20.82
N GLN A 264 31.00 -15.66 -21.32
CA GLN A 264 31.38 -15.89 -22.71
C GLN A 264 30.29 -15.44 -23.69
N LEU A 265 29.02 -15.70 -23.38
CA LEU A 265 27.88 -15.21 -24.16
C LEU A 265 27.80 -13.69 -24.14
N LEU A 266 27.96 -13.06 -22.97
CA LEU A 266 27.92 -11.61 -22.81
C LEU A 266 29.04 -10.91 -23.59
N ASN A 267 30.24 -11.50 -23.64
CA ASN A 267 31.37 -10.99 -24.44
C ASN A 267 31.10 -11.08 -25.94
N ARG A 268 30.41 -12.12 -26.41
CA ARG A 268 29.99 -12.24 -27.82
C ARG A 268 28.94 -11.18 -28.17
N LEU A 269 27.95 -10.99 -27.30
CA LEU A 269 26.93 -9.95 -27.46
C LEU A 269 27.54 -8.55 -27.52
N LYS A 270 28.57 -8.27 -26.72
CA LYS A 270 29.32 -7.00 -26.80
C LYS A 270 29.91 -6.75 -28.18
N GLN A 271 30.50 -7.78 -28.81
CA GLN A 271 31.06 -7.68 -30.16
C GLN A 271 29.96 -7.47 -31.20
N GLU A 272 28.83 -8.18 -31.07
CA GLU A 272 27.66 -8.04 -31.96
C GLU A 272 27.00 -6.65 -31.83
N TRP A 273 26.97 -6.09 -30.62
CA TRP A 273 26.47 -4.74 -30.34
C TRP A 273 27.42 -3.62 -30.79
N GLY A 274 28.64 -3.94 -31.23
CA GLY A 274 29.63 -2.96 -31.66
C GLY A 274 30.12 -2.04 -30.53
N LEU A 275 30.22 -2.55 -29.30
CA LEU A 275 30.59 -1.80 -28.09
C LEU A 275 32.05 -1.93 -27.66
#